data_AF-A0A5N8V9K1-F1
#
_entry.id   AF-A0A5N8V9K1-F1
#
_cell.length_a   1.000
_cell.length_b   1.000
_cell.length_c   1.000
_cell.angle_alpha   90.00
_cell.angle_beta   90.00
_cell.angle_gamma   90.00
#
_symmetry.space_group_name_H-M   'P 1'
#
loop_
_entity.id
_entity.type
_entity.pdbx_description
1 polymer ?
#
loop_
_entity_poly.entity_id
_entity_poly.type
_entity_poly.pdbx_seq_one_letter_code
_entity_poly.pdbx_strand_id
1 'polypeptide(L)'
;MSGQRQINVRVDEATAAGIEARAKAAGMSVPDYARQVLADEANDLRHRFLGAGAHFADAWGDTFAEQFGHPKAGGGAGAAA
;
A
#
# COMPACT_ATOMS: atom_id res chain seq x y z
N MET A 1 11.06 12.32 -14.70
CA MET A 1 12.27 11.52 -14.42
C MET A 1 11.95 10.57 -13.29
N SER A 2 11.80 9.27 -13.55
CA SER A 2 11.65 8.28 -12.48
C SER A 2 13.04 7.97 -11.95
N GLY A 3 13.49 8.71 -10.93
CA GLY A 3 14.81 8.51 -10.32
C GLY A 3 14.84 7.26 -9.46
N GLN A 4 15.92 6.48 -9.53
CA GLN A 4 16.17 5.43 -8.55
C GLN A 4 16.62 6.07 -7.23
N ARG A 5 16.05 5.61 -6.11
CA ARG A 5 16.46 6.02 -4.76
C ARG A 5 16.97 4.79 -4.00
N GLN A 6 18.07 4.94 -3.29
CA GLN A 6 18.63 3.89 -2.42
C GLN A 6 18.19 4.12 -0.97
N ILE A 7 17.83 3.03 -0.29
CA ILE A 7 17.52 3.03 1.15
C ILE A 7 18.59 2.18 1.84
N ASN A 8 19.27 2.73 2.83
CA ASN A 8 20.24 1.99 3.65
C ASN A 8 19.58 1.63 4.97
N VAL A 9 19.39 0.33 5.21
CA VAL A 9 18.75 -0.20 6.43
C VAL A 9 19.80 -0.99 7.20
N ARG A 10 20.05 -0.60 8.46
CA ARG A 10 20.84 -1.42 9.37
C ARG A 10 19.93 -2.46 10.00
N VAL A 11 20.37 -3.71 9.98
CA VAL A 11 19.66 -4.84 10.55
C VAL A 11 20.58 -5.63 11.45
N ASP A 12 20.01 -6.35 12.41
CA ASP A 12 20.75 -7.35 13.18
C ASP A 12 21.03 -8.61 12.35
N GLU A 13 21.90 -9.47 12.87
CA GLU A 13 22.36 -10.68 12.19
C GLU A 13 21.23 -11.69 11.94
N ALA A 14 20.28 -11.83 12.87
CA ALA A 14 19.18 -12.77 12.70
C ALA A 14 18.23 -12.31 11.58
N THR A 15 17.97 -11.00 11.49
CA THR A 15 17.20 -10.41 10.40
C THR A 15 17.92 -10.59 9.04
N ALA A 16 19.24 -10.36 8.99
CA ALA A 16 20.03 -10.58 7.78
C ALA A 16 19.98 -12.04 7.31
N ALA A 17 20.25 -12.99 8.21
CA ALA A 17 20.19 -14.41 7.90
C ALA A 17 18.79 -14.84 7.43
N GLY A 18 17.75 -14.30 8.05
CA GLY A 18 16.36 -14.56 7.69
C GLY A 18 15.98 -14.06 6.29
N ILE A 19 16.52 -12.93 5.84
CA ILE A 19 16.27 -12.40 4.49
C ILE A 19 17.07 -13.16 3.45
N GLU A 20 18.31 -13.52 3.76
CA GLU A 20 19.18 -14.31 2.88
C GLU A 20 18.61 -15.70 2.60
N ALA A 21 18.14 -16.39 3.63
CA ALA A 21 17.52 -17.71 3.49
C ALA A 21 16.27 -17.65 2.59
N ARG A 22 15.43 -16.62 2.77
CA ARG A 22 14.23 -16.43 1.95
C ARG A 22 14.54 -16.05 0.51
N ALA A 23 15.50 -15.15 0.29
CA ALA A 23 15.96 -14.77 -1.05
C ALA A 23 16.50 -16.00 -1.80
N LYS A 24 17.33 -16.82 -1.13
CA LYS A 24 17.83 -18.10 -1.67
C LYS A 24 16.69 -19.06 -2.02
N ALA A 25 15.72 -19.22 -1.14
CA ALA A 25 14.57 -20.10 -1.39
C ALA A 25 13.71 -19.62 -2.57
N ALA A 26 13.64 -18.30 -2.79
CA ALA A 26 12.96 -17.68 -3.93
C ALA A 26 13.81 -17.66 -5.22
N GLY A 27 15.08 -18.09 -5.17
CA GLY A 27 16.00 -18.00 -6.31
C GLY A 27 16.37 -16.57 -6.69
N MET A 28 16.33 -15.63 -5.74
CA MET A 28 16.54 -14.20 -5.95
C MET A 28 17.80 -13.71 -5.23
N SER A 29 18.35 -12.60 -5.69
CA SER A 29 19.33 -11.84 -4.89
C SER A 29 18.63 -11.21 -3.68
N VAL A 30 19.38 -10.97 -2.59
CA VAL A 30 18.85 -10.31 -1.39
C VAL A 30 18.22 -8.94 -1.71
N PRO A 31 18.86 -8.05 -2.52
CA PRO A 31 18.25 -6.79 -2.91
C PRO A 31 16.95 -6.96 -3.70
N ASP A 32 16.86 -7.95 -4.59
CA ASP A 32 15.65 -8.17 -5.39
C ASP A 32 14.50 -8.67 -4.52
N TYR A 33 14.79 -9.63 -3.64
CA TYR A 33 13.82 -10.15 -2.69
C TYR A 33 13.32 -9.05 -1.74
N ALA A 34 14.23 -8.23 -1.20
CA ALA A 34 13.87 -7.11 -0.33
C ALA A 34 12.98 -6.08 -1.06
N ARG A 35 13.27 -5.77 -2.33
CA ARG A 35 12.42 -4.88 -3.14
C ARG A 35 11.04 -5.46 -3.36
N GLN A 36 10.94 -6.76 -3.60
CA GLN A 36 9.65 -7.43 -3.78
C GLN A 36 8.84 -7.41 -2.48
N VAL A 37 9.44 -7.76 -1.33
CA VAL A 37 8.77 -7.70 -0.02
C VAL A 37 8.22 -6.29 0.25
N LEU A 38 9.01 -5.24 -0.01
CA LEU A 38 8.55 -3.85 0.17
C LEU A 38 7.42 -3.46 -0.78
N ALA A 39 7.45 -3.95 -2.02
CA ALA A 39 6.38 -3.71 -2.99
C ALA A 39 5.08 -4.43 -2.60
N ASP A 40 5.19 -5.68 -2.17
CA ASP A 40 4.06 -6.51 -1.75
C ASP A 40 3.39 -5.91 -0.51
N GLU A 41 4.17 -5.52 0.51
CA GLU A 41 3.65 -4.88 1.73
C GLU A 41 2.93 -3.55 1.43
N ALA A 42 3.51 -2.70 0.57
CA ALA A 42 2.88 -1.44 0.18
C ALA A 42 1.56 -1.66 -0.58
N ASN A 43 1.50 -2.70 -1.42
CA ASN A 43 0.29 -3.04 -2.15
C ASN A 43 -0.78 -3.63 -1.23
N ASP A 44 -0.41 -4.49 -0.29
CA ASP A 44 -1.30 -5.12 0.68
C ASP A 44 -1.94 -4.09 1.62
N LEU A 45 -1.16 -3.15 2.16
CA LEU A 45 -1.68 -2.02 2.94
C LEU A 45 -2.69 -1.18 2.14
N ARG A 46 -2.40 -0.91 0.87
CA ARG A 46 -3.33 -0.19 -0.02
C ARG A 46 -4.62 -0.97 -0.22
N HIS A 47 -4.53 -2.28 -0.48
CA HIS A 47 -5.72 -3.12 -0.67
C HIS A 47 -6.58 -3.19 0.59
N ARG A 48 -5.98 -3.37 1.77
CA ARG A 48 -6.70 -3.36 3.05
C ARG A 48 -7.40 -2.02 3.30
N PHE A 49 -6.71 -0.91 3.04
CA PHE A 49 -7.29 0.42 3.21
C PHE A 49 -8.49 0.65 2.29
N LEU A 50 -8.37 0.33 0.99
CA LEU A 50 -9.47 0.49 0.03
C LEU A 50 -10.64 -0.45 0.36
N GLY A 51 -10.36 -1.68 0.80
CA GLY A 51 -11.40 -2.60 1.26
C GLY A 51 -12.15 -2.08 2.47
N ALA A 52 -11.44 -1.55 3.48
CA ALA A 52 -12.05 -0.93 4.65
C ALA A 52 -12.86 0.32 4.29
N GLY A 53 -12.35 1.16 3.37
CA GLY A 53 -13.06 2.34 2.87
C GLY A 53 -14.35 1.97 2.12
N ALA A 54 -14.31 0.93 1.29
CA ALA A 54 -15.50 0.41 0.60
C ALA A 54 -16.53 -0.12 1.60
N HIS A 55 -16.11 -0.90 2.60
CA HIS A 55 -17.00 -1.39 3.65
C HIS A 55 -17.58 -0.24 4.50
N PHE A 56 -16.78 0.79 4.80
CA PHE A 56 -17.27 1.97 5.49
C PHE A 56 -18.34 2.71 4.66
N ALA A 57 -18.08 2.92 3.37
CA ALA A 57 -19.04 3.56 2.46
C ALA A 57 -20.33 2.76 2.31
N ASP A 58 -20.25 1.43 2.26
CA ASP A 58 -21.43 0.54 2.22
C ASP A 58 -22.24 0.61 3.52
N ALA A 59 -21.57 0.52 4.68
CA ALA A 59 -22.23 0.49 5.97
C ALA A 59 -22.86 1.84 6.38
N TRP A 60 -22.32 2.96 5.91
CA TRP A 60 -22.73 4.30 6.37
C TRP A 60 -23.23 5.22 5.26
N GLY A 61 -23.11 4.82 3.99
CA GLY A 61 -23.42 5.67 2.84
C GLY A 61 -24.86 6.15 2.82
N ASP A 62 -25.81 5.25 3.11
CA ASP A 62 -27.23 5.58 3.13
C ASP A 62 -27.56 6.55 4.27
N THR A 63 -27.09 6.26 5.49
CA THR A 63 -27.23 7.17 6.66
C THR A 63 -26.64 8.55 6.39
N PHE A 64 -25.49 8.61 5.70
CA PHE A 64 -24.86 9.87 5.32
C PHE A 64 -25.70 10.62 4.29
N ALA A 65 -26.22 9.93 3.27
CA ALA A 65 -27.10 10.52 2.27
C ALA A 65 -28.43 11.00 2.86
N GLU A 66 -28.96 10.33 3.87
CA GLU A 66 -30.15 10.74 4.61
C GLU A 66 -29.94 12.04 5.39
N GLN A 67 -28.77 12.21 6.03
CA GLN A 67 -28.47 13.45 6.79
C GLN A 67 -28.02 14.62 5.90
N PHE A 68 -27.27 14.36 4.84
CA PHE A 68 -26.56 15.40 4.09
C PHE A 68 -26.96 15.50 2.61
N GLY A 69 -27.80 14.59 2.11
CA GLY A 69 -28.16 14.47 0.71
C GLY A 69 -27.11 13.72 -0.12
N HIS A 70 -27.51 13.22 -1.30
CA HIS A 70 -26.60 12.53 -2.20
C HIS A 70 -25.62 13.51 -2.88
N PRO A 71 -24.35 13.11 -3.09
CA PRO A 71 -23.41 13.90 -3.86
C PRO A 71 -23.95 14.14 -5.28
N LYS A 72 -23.96 15.39 -5.74
CA LYS A 72 -24.28 15.73 -7.13
C LYS A 72 -23.27 15.03 -8.04
N ALA A 73 -23.74 14.19 -8.96
CA ALA A 73 -22.92 13.60 -10.00
C ALA A 73 -22.37 14.71 -10.93
N GLY A 74 -21.19 15.25 -10.62
CA GLY A 74 -20.56 16.29 -11.46
C GLY A 74 -19.55 17.23 -10.81
N GLY A 75 -18.83 16.84 -9.74
CA GLY A 75 -17.90 17.71 -9.01
C GLY A 75 -16.45 17.22 -8.94
N GLY A 76 -15.99 16.42 -9.90
CA GLY A 76 -14.68 15.76 -9.87
C GLY A 76 -13.69 16.24 -10.93
N ALA A 77 -13.53 17.55 -11.11
CA ALA A 77 -12.40 18.11 -11.84
C ALA A 77 -12.09 19.53 -11.34
N GLY A 78 -11.09 19.65 -10.46
CA GLY A 78 -10.45 20.94 -10.15
C GLY A 78 -10.32 21.25 -8.66
N ALA A 79 -9.12 20.99 -8.12
CA ALA A 79 -8.39 21.78 -7.12
C ALA A 79 -7.28 20.88 -6.53
N ALA A 80 -6.24 20.58 -7.30
CA ALA A 80 -4.94 21.21 -7.08
C ALA A 80 -4.98 22.62 -6.42
N ALA A 81 -4.44 22.70 -5.21
CA ALA A 81 -3.67 23.83 -4.66
C ALA A 81 -2.84 23.31 -3.48
#